data_AF-A0A9D9RRL7-F1
#
_entry.id   AF-A0A9D9RRL7-F1
#
_cell.length_a   1.000
_cell.length_b   1.000
_cell.length_c   1.000
_cell.angle_alpha   90.00
_cell.angle_beta   90.00
_cell.angle_gamma   90.00
#
_symmetry.space_group_name_H-M   'P 1'
#
loop_
_entity.id
_entity.type
_entity.pdbx_description
1 polymer ?
#
loop_
_entity_poly.entity_id
_entity_poly.type
_entity_poly.pdbx_seq_one_letter_code
_entity_poly.pdbx_strand_id
1 'polypeptide(L)'
;MPYQTDERLKNYLDTNQLQRERMCRAILAIDKRFSEVRPRHPRGGPDGGRDIQAIYREEQTTFGAVGFVNQANDSEEQKRTIKKKFIDDLESASSADIEPKVFIFFTNINLTLKEKENLIAKAKKKNLLHCEIMDREILRIALDNLDGFSIRFQYLNIPLSEAEQASFFAKWGDDIQSVISTGFQKIENTLNRILFFQEASDSLIYLTFSFELDKEYDAEEIGHFRLFCSMHLKELKHKIFSILFGSFDRTDRIGESFMVEEKAGIKHGISGAQWEQYLSEDKEKFQYSLIGSSAGVGMDIVKSISITYSKDDFVRISPNLNLKDFDETMYLPILNKSLAKKIKTIHIYANGYKLQEIHKSDFNIDYDSFKVKIPIEFSSNELQDSWVRIRPNSASAFKISFFDKTPKRMYLPKQINADLDT
;
A
#
# COMPACT_ATOMS: atom_id res chain seq x y z
N MET A 1 42.24 -1.09 -17.50
CA MET A 1 41.51 -0.60 -16.32
C MET A 1 42.04 -1.14 -14.99
N PRO A 2 42.36 -2.44 -14.79
CA PRO A 2 42.82 -2.97 -13.48
C PRO A 2 44.06 -2.26 -12.92
N TYR A 3 44.99 -1.89 -13.81
CA TYR A 3 46.20 -1.15 -13.48
C TYR A 3 45.90 0.24 -12.88
N GLN A 4 44.81 0.89 -13.29
CA GLN A 4 44.45 2.23 -12.80
C GLN A 4 43.90 2.19 -11.38
N THR A 5 43.12 1.17 -11.04
CA THR A 5 42.62 0.95 -9.67
C THR A 5 43.77 0.64 -8.72
N ASP A 6 44.69 -0.24 -9.10
CA ASP A 6 45.90 -0.55 -8.32
C ASP A 6 46.75 0.70 -8.06
N GLU A 7 47.03 1.49 -9.10
CA GLU A 7 47.81 2.73 -8.98
C GLU A 7 47.13 3.77 -8.08
N ARG A 8 45.82 3.98 -8.22
CA ARG A 8 45.07 4.93 -7.37
C ARG A 8 45.07 4.48 -5.90
N LEU A 9 45.01 3.18 -5.62
CA LEU A 9 45.10 2.67 -4.25
C LEU A 9 46.46 2.94 -3.59
N LYS A 10 47.54 3.12 -4.36
CA LYS A 10 48.88 3.39 -3.82
C LYS A 10 49.09 4.80 -3.30
N ASN A 11 48.51 5.79 -3.98
CA ASN A 11 48.87 7.20 -3.76
C ASN A 11 47.69 8.19 -3.75
N TYR A 12 46.52 7.84 -4.30
CA TYR A 12 45.42 8.81 -4.48
C TYR A 12 44.82 9.29 -3.16
N LEU A 13 44.89 8.45 -2.14
CA LEU A 13 44.31 8.70 -0.82
C LEU A 13 45.36 9.13 0.23
N ASP A 14 46.59 9.49 -0.18
CA ASP A 14 47.74 9.74 0.72
C ASP A 14 47.49 10.80 1.80
N THR A 15 46.63 11.78 1.53
CA THR A 15 46.35 12.90 2.42
C THR A 15 44.96 12.86 3.04
N ASN A 16 44.17 11.80 2.77
CA ASN A 16 42.77 11.75 3.18
C ASN A 16 42.40 10.45 3.91
N GLN A 17 42.77 10.40 5.19
CA GLN A 17 42.48 9.27 6.08
C GLN A 17 40.97 8.97 6.16
N LEU A 18 40.13 10.02 6.23
CA LEU A 18 38.67 9.87 6.28
C LEU A 18 38.09 9.20 5.02
N GLN A 19 38.61 9.52 3.83
CA GLN A 19 38.19 8.86 2.60
C GLN A 19 38.63 7.39 2.55
N ARG A 20 39.80 7.04 3.10
CA ARG A 20 40.24 5.63 3.20
C ARG A 20 39.28 4.81 4.04
N GLU A 21 38.91 5.32 5.21
CA GLU A 21 37.96 4.66 6.11
C GLU A 21 36.57 4.52 5.49
N ARG A 22 36.06 5.59 4.86
CA ARG A 22 34.77 5.56 4.16
C ARG A 22 34.76 4.59 2.99
N MET A 23 35.86 4.52 2.22
CA MET A 23 36.00 3.57 1.13
C MET A 23 36.03 2.12 1.64
N CYS A 24 36.85 1.81 2.65
CA CYS A 24 36.92 0.47 3.23
C CYS A 24 35.59 0.04 3.84
N ARG A 25 34.88 0.96 4.51
CA ARG A 25 33.52 0.74 5.01
C ARG A 25 32.53 0.43 3.89
N ALA A 26 32.58 1.19 2.79
CA ALA A 26 31.71 0.97 1.65
C ALA A 26 32.00 -0.40 1.00
N ILE A 27 33.27 -0.78 0.89
CA ILE A 27 33.68 -2.11 0.39
C ILE A 27 33.11 -3.22 1.27
N LEU A 28 33.20 -3.07 2.60
CA LEU A 28 32.64 -4.05 3.54
C LEU A 28 31.11 -4.14 3.45
N ALA A 29 30.43 -3.02 3.20
CA ALA A 29 28.97 -2.96 3.08
C ALA A 29 28.42 -3.65 1.82
N ILE A 30 29.25 -3.86 0.79
CA ILE A 30 28.87 -4.65 -0.39
C ILE A 30 28.92 -6.15 -0.11
N ASP A 31 29.77 -6.60 0.81
CA ASP A 31 29.92 -8.00 1.13
C ASP A 31 28.71 -8.48 1.96
N LYS A 32 27.88 -9.33 1.33
CA LYS A 32 26.65 -9.89 1.91
C LYS A 32 26.86 -10.68 3.21
N ARG A 33 28.11 -11.08 3.54
CA ARG A 33 28.43 -11.73 4.81
C ARG A 33 28.35 -10.77 6.00
N PHE A 34 28.33 -9.46 5.74
CA PHE A 34 28.29 -8.42 6.76
C PHE A 34 27.00 -7.62 6.69
N SER A 35 26.47 -7.28 7.86
CA SER A 35 25.33 -6.39 8.04
C SER A 35 25.65 -5.31 9.07
N GLU A 36 24.81 -4.28 9.14
CA GLU A 36 24.94 -3.17 10.09
C GLU A 36 26.33 -2.49 10.11
N VAL A 37 26.93 -2.29 8.93
CA VAL A 37 28.25 -1.67 8.81
C VAL A 37 28.17 -0.18 9.18
N ARG A 38 28.78 0.21 10.30
CA ARG A 38 28.75 1.58 10.85
C ARG A 38 30.17 2.12 11.09
N PRO A 39 30.40 3.44 10.90
CA PRO A 39 31.61 4.09 11.38
C PRO A 39 31.54 4.25 12.90
N ARG A 40 32.67 4.09 13.60
CA ARG A 40 32.69 4.34 15.05
C ARG A 40 32.74 5.84 15.38
N HIS A 41 33.50 6.61 14.60
CA HIS A 41 33.58 8.06 14.73
C HIS A 41 33.26 8.77 13.40
N PRO A 42 32.04 9.32 13.21
CA PRO A 42 31.62 9.94 11.95
C PRO A 42 32.45 11.15 11.48
N ARG A 43 33.22 11.78 12.38
CA ARG A 43 33.98 13.02 12.16
C ARG A 43 35.51 12.90 12.35
N GLY A 44 36.04 11.70 12.60
CA GLY A 44 37.48 11.46 12.84
C GLY A 44 37.95 11.90 14.23
N GLY A 45 38.37 10.94 15.05
CA GLY A 45 38.94 11.12 16.37
C GLY A 45 39.93 9.98 16.67
N PRO A 46 40.69 10.01 17.79
CA PRO A 46 41.65 8.95 18.13
C PRO A 46 40.91 7.64 18.43
N ASP A 47 40.71 6.80 17.42
CA ASP A 47 39.82 5.63 17.49
C ASP A 47 40.44 4.37 18.06
N GLY A 48 41.67 4.45 18.59
CA GLY A 48 42.34 3.33 19.24
C GLY A 48 42.32 2.06 18.38
N GLY A 49 42.55 2.20 17.07
CA GLY A 49 42.65 1.10 16.11
C GLY A 49 41.33 0.44 15.68
N ARG A 50 40.18 1.09 15.89
CA ARG A 50 38.84 0.54 15.61
C ARG A 50 38.00 1.49 14.75
N ASP A 51 38.17 1.39 13.44
CA ASP A 51 37.59 2.37 12.49
C ASP A 51 36.16 1.98 12.04
N ILE A 52 35.87 0.68 11.94
CA ILE A 52 34.61 0.13 11.41
C ILE A 52 34.02 -0.91 12.37
N GLN A 53 32.70 -0.91 12.54
CA GLN A 53 31.95 -1.96 13.24
C GLN A 53 30.91 -2.59 12.31
N ALA A 54 30.75 -3.90 12.37
CA ALA A 54 29.75 -4.65 11.60
C ALA A 54 29.29 -5.92 12.35
N ILE A 55 28.27 -6.58 11.82
CA ILE A 55 27.82 -7.90 12.25
C ILE A 55 28.14 -8.90 11.13
N TYR A 56 28.89 -9.95 11.44
CA TYR A 56 29.20 -11.03 10.51
C TYR A 56 28.20 -12.18 10.67
N ARG A 57 27.60 -12.60 9.55
CA ARG A 57 26.58 -13.68 9.49
C ARG A 57 25.50 -13.55 10.57
N GLU A 58 25.01 -12.32 10.75
CA GLU A 58 23.91 -11.98 11.66
C GLU A 58 24.14 -12.20 13.18
N GLU A 59 25.29 -12.75 13.59
CA GLU A 59 25.53 -13.10 15.00
C GLU A 59 26.81 -12.52 15.60
N GLN A 60 27.87 -12.34 14.79
CA GLN A 60 29.22 -12.15 15.32
C GLN A 60 29.67 -10.69 15.20
N THR A 61 29.94 -10.02 16.32
CA THR A 61 30.48 -8.66 16.32
C THR A 61 31.84 -8.62 15.64
N THR A 62 31.97 -7.71 14.68
CA THR A 62 33.15 -7.55 13.82
C THR A 62 33.72 -6.15 13.97
N PHE A 63 35.04 -6.06 14.14
CA PHE A 63 35.77 -4.80 14.05
C PHE A 63 36.68 -4.78 12.82
N GLY A 64 36.68 -3.64 12.13
CA GLY A 64 37.54 -3.35 10.98
C GLY A 64 38.54 -2.24 11.31
N ALA A 65 39.78 -2.42 10.87
CA ALA A 65 40.87 -1.46 11.03
C ALA A 65 41.53 -1.14 9.69
N VAL A 66 41.93 0.10 9.47
CA VAL A 66 42.47 0.62 8.21
C VAL A 66 43.94 1.03 8.36
N GLY A 67 44.83 0.21 7.80
CA GLY A 67 46.28 0.44 7.77
C GLY A 67 46.80 0.73 6.38
N PHE A 68 46.69 1.99 5.96
CA PHE A 68 47.23 2.46 4.68
C PHE A 68 48.56 3.18 4.89
N VAL A 69 49.49 2.96 3.97
CA VAL A 69 50.78 3.68 3.90
C VAL A 69 50.74 4.66 2.74
N ASN A 70 51.32 5.84 2.93
CA ASN A 70 51.46 6.81 1.84
C ASN A 70 52.51 6.33 0.85
N GLN A 71 52.28 6.57 -0.44
CA GLN A 71 53.17 6.14 -1.52
C GLN A 71 53.52 4.65 -1.39
N ALA A 72 52.49 3.81 -1.31
CA ALA A 72 52.67 2.38 -1.14
C ALA A 72 53.48 1.78 -2.31
N ASN A 73 54.63 1.18 -1.99
CA ASN A 73 55.57 0.60 -2.94
C ASN A 73 55.95 -0.85 -2.61
N ASP A 74 55.27 -1.46 -1.63
CA ASP A 74 55.46 -2.84 -1.18
C ASP A 74 56.89 -3.16 -0.70
N SER A 75 57.67 -2.14 -0.34
CA SER A 75 58.99 -2.31 0.26
C SER A 75 58.91 -3.06 1.59
N GLU A 76 59.99 -3.78 1.93
CA GLU A 76 60.06 -4.53 3.18
C GLU A 76 59.91 -3.65 4.43
N GLU A 77 60.30 -2.37 4.34
CA GLU A 77 60.08 -1.39 5.39
C GLU A 77 58.58 -1.10 5.61
N GLN A 78 57.84 -0.80 4.53
CA GLN A 78 56.40 -0.55 4.62
C GLN A 78 55.62 -1.79 5.06
N LYS A 79 56.03 -2.99 4.61
CA LYS A 79 55.45 -4.25 5.08
C LYS A 79 55.68 -4.46 6.58
N ARG A 80 56.86 -4.12 7.10
CA ARG A 80 57.13 -4.18 8.56
C ARG A 80 56.22 -3.21 9.31
N THR A 81 56.07 -1.99 8.80
CA THR A 81 55.17 -0.97 9.38
C THR A 81 53.72 -1.45 9.43
N ILE A 82 53.21 -2.01 8.34
CA ILE A 82 51.83 -2.55 8.30
C ILE A 82 51.66 -3.77 9.20
N LYS A 83 52.64 -4.68 9.24
CA LYS A 83 52.60 -5.82 10.17
C LYS A 83 52.57 -5.37 11.63
N LYS A 84 53.30 -4.31 11.98
CA LYS A 84 53.26 -3.70 13.31
C LYS A 84 51.89 -3.09 13.58
N LYS A 85 51.38 -2.26 12.66
CA LYS A 85 50.06 -1.63 12.78
C LYS A 85 48.93 -2.66 12.93
N PHE A 86 48.96 -3.75 12.17
CA PHE A 86 48.02 -4.86 12.32
C PHE A 86 48.01 -5.41 13.74
N ILE A 87 49.18 -5.63 14.34
CA ILE A 87 49.29 -6.16 15.69
C ILE A 87 48.72 -5.14 16.68
N ASP A 88 49.14 -3.88 16.60
CA ASP A 88 48.71 -2.81 17.50
C ASP A 88 47.18 -2.61 17.46
N ASP A 89 46.59 -2.59 16.26
CA ASP A 89 45.13 -2.46 16.06
C ASP A 89 44.39 -3.71 16.57
N LEU A 90 44.94 -4.91 16.36
CA LEU A 90 44.39 -6.17 16.89
C LEU A 90 44.41 -6.21 18.42
N GLU A 91 45.49 -5.74 19.07
CA GLU A 91 45.55 -5.65 20.54
C GLU A 91 44.50 -4.67 21.08
N SER A 92 44.36 -3.53 20.40
CA SER A 92 43.39 -2.50 20.78
C SER A 92 41.94 -2.93 20.54
N ALA A 93 41.69 -3.78 19.53
CA ALA A 93 40.40 -4.40 19.29
C ALA A 93 40.07 -5.47 20.36
N SER A 94 41.06 -6.23 20.81
CA SER A 94 40.89 -7.29 21.82
C SER A 94 40.71 -6.73 23.24
N SER A 95 41.22 -5.53 23.52
CA SER A 95 41.08 -4.86 24.83
C SER A 95 39.82 -4.00 24.96
N ALA A 96 38.88 -4.13 24.02
CA ALA A 96 37.60 -3.41 24.03
C ALA A 96 36.61 -4.00 25.05
N ASP A 97 35.72 -3.18 25.60
CA ASP A 97 34.62 -3.64 26.48
C ASP A 97 33.75 -4.73 25.84
N ILE A 98 33.67 -4.74 24.50
CA ILE A 98 33.05 -5.79 23.70
C ILE A 98 34.15 -6.41 22.85
N GLU A 99 34.58 -7.62 23.20
CA GLU A 99 35.56 -8.37 22.41
C GLU A 99 34.94 -8.78 21.07
N PRO A 100 35.56 -8.39 19.93
CA PRO A 100 35.09 -8.84 18.64
C PRO A 100 35.39 -10.33 18.47
N LYS A 101 34.51 -11.04 17.78
CA LYS A 101 34.78 -12.42 17.36
C LYS A 101 35.36 -12.50 15.96
N VAL A 102 35.22 -11.42 15.20
CA VAL A 102 35.77 -11.29 13.85
C VAL A 102 36.59 -9.99 13.73
N PHE A 103 37.78 -10.08 13.14
CA PHE A 103 38.63 -8.92 12.88
C PHE A 103 38.97 -8.80 11.40
N ILE A 104 38.82 -7.61 10.83
CA ILE A 104 39.15 -7.32 9.44
C ILE A 104 40.19 -6.23 9.38
N PHE A 105 41.24 -6.45 8.60
CA PHE A 105 42.28 -5.45 8.41
C PHE A 105 42.41 -5.06 6.95
N PHE A 106 42.31 -3.77 6.67
CA PHE A 106 42.40 -3.19 5.33
C PHE A 106 43.77 -2.56 5.12
N THR A 107 44.43 -2.83 4.00
CA THR A 107 45.72 -2.20 3.67
C THR A 107 45.91 -2.02 2.17
N ASN A 108 46.63 -0.96 1.78
CA ASN A 108 47.04 -0.71 0.40
C ASN A 108 48.44 -1.30 0.07
N ILE A 109 49.02 -2.11 0.96
CA ILE A 109 50.24 -2.88 0.71
C ILE A 109 49.88 -4.29 0.29
N ASN A 110 50.56 -4.82 -0.74
CA ASN A 110 50.41 -6.21 -1.13
C ASN A 110 51.20 -7.13 -0.18
N LEU A 111 50.51 -8.11 0.38
CA LEU A 111 51.08 -9.11 1.28
C LEU A 111 51.08 -10.47 0.61
N THR A 112 52.19 -11.20 0.74
CA THR A 112 52.28 -12.58 0.26
C THR A 112 51.36 -13.49 1.07
N LEU A 113 50.99 -14.65 0.50
CA LEU A 113 50.16 -15.64 1.18
C LEU A 113 50.73 -16.03 2.56
N LYS A 114 52.04 -16.29 2.62
CA LYS A 114 52.74 -16.64 3.87
C LYS A 114 52.69 -15.53 4.91
N GLU A 115 52.79 -14.26 4.49
CA GLU A 115 52.67 -13.12 5.40
C GLU A 115 51.25 -12.99 5.97
N LYS A 116 50.23 -13.18 5.13
CA LYS A 116 48.82 -13.17 5.55
C LYS A 116 48.53 -14.30 6.53
N GLU A 117 48.95 -15.53 6.21
CA GLU A 117 48.81 -16.69 7.10
C GLU A 117 49.47 -16.46 8.47
N ASN A 118 50.66 -15.88 8.50
CA ASN A 118 51.35 -15.55 9.75
C ASN A 118 50.59 -14.53 10.60
N LEU A 119 49.99 -13.51 9.98
CA LEU A 119 49.19 -12.50 10.68
C LEU A 119 47.86 -13.10 11.19
N ILE A 120 47.18 -13.89 10.36
CA ILE A 120 45.94 -14.60 10.73
C ILE A 120 46.22 -15.60 11.87
N ALA A 121 47.35 -16.31 11.85
CA ALA A 121 47.74 -17.21 12.93
C ALA A 121 47.95 -16.48 14.26
N LYS A 122 48.45 -15.24 14.25
CA LYS A 122 48.55 -14.40 15.45
C LYS A 122 47.18 -13.96 15.95
N ALA A 123 46.25 -13.62 15.06
CA ALA A 123 44.87 -13.28 15.41
C ALA A 123 44.12 -14.47 16.03
N LYS A 124 44.29 -15.69 15.49
CA LYS A 124 43.68 -16.92 16.05
C LYS A 124 44.13 -17.22 17.49
N LYS A 125 45.36 -16.84 17.86
CA LYS A 125 45.86 -16.99 19.24
C LYS A 125 45.17 -16.06 20.24
N LYS A 126 44.48 -15.01 19.78
CA LYS A 126 43.70 -14.07 20.60
C LYS A 126 42.20 -14.40 20.62
N ASN A 127 41.84 -15.68 20.49
CA ASN A 127 40.47 -16.19 20.61
C ASN A 127 39.46 -15.65 19.57
N LEU A 128 39.92 -15.09 18.44
CA LEU A 128 39.08 -14.70 17.32
C LEU A 128 38.57 -15.92 16.54
N LEU A 129 37.27 -15.96 16.24
CA LEU A 129 36.67 -16.97 15.37
C LEU A 129 37.14 -16.81 13.92
N HIS A 130 37.29 -15.55 13.48
CA HIS A 130 37.65 -15.24 12.11
C HIS A 130 38.53 -14.00 12.01
N CYS A 131 39.51 -14.03 11.10
CA CYS A 131 40.35 -12.88 10.79
C CYS A 131 40.53 -12.82 9.28
N GLU A 132 40.27 -11.66 8.68
CA GLU A 132 40.39 -11.42 7.24
C GLU A 132 41.31 -10.23 6.99
N ILE A 133 42.21 -10.36 5.99
CA ILE A 133 43.11 -9.28 5.58
C ILE A 133 42.76 -8.91 4.15
N MET A 134 42.26 -7.70 3.97
CA MET A 134 41.97 -7.12 2.66
C MET A 134 43.16 -6.28 2.23
N ASP A 135 44.11 -6.93 1.55
CA ASP A 135 45.26 -6.27 0.94
C ASP A 135 44.90 -5.57 -0.38
N ARG A 136 45.86 -4.85 -0.98
CA ARG A 136 45.58 -4.02 -2.17
C ARG A 136 44.95 -4.82 -3.30
N GLU A 137 45.37 -6.06 -3.54
CA GLU A 137 44.79 -6.91 -4.57
C GLU A 137 43.33 -7.31 -4.27
N ILE A 138 43.00 -7.67 -3.03
CA ILE A 138 41.61 -7.96 -2.65
C ILE A 138 40.74 -6.70 -2.78
N LEU A 139 41.25 -5.54 -2.36
CA LEU A 139 40.56 -4.27 -2.52
C LEU A 139 40.33 -3.92 -3.99
N ARG A 140 41.34 -4.12 -4.84
CA ARG A 140 41.24 -3.93 -6.29
C ARG A 140 40.14 -4.81 -6.88
N ILE A 141 40.12 -6.09 -6.55
CA ILE A 141 39.08 -7.02 -7.02
C ILE A 141 37.69 -6.58 -6.58
N ALA A 142 37.54 -6.16 -5.32
CA ALA A 142 36.26 -5.68 -4.81
C ALA A 142 35.78 -4.41 -5.55
N LEU A 143 36.69 -3.48 -5.86
CA LEU A 143 36.40 -2.22 -6.54
C LEU A 143 36.20 -2.38 -8.06
N ASP A 144 36.83 -3.37 -8.68
CA ASP A 144 36.69 -3.70 -10.10
C ASP A 144 35.49 -4.62 -10.38
N ASN A 145 34.70 -4.97 -9.35
CA ASN A 145 33.45 -5.69 -9.49
C ASN A 145 32.26 -4.73 -9.71
N LEU A 146 31.17 -5.24 -10.29
CA LEU A 146 29.90 -4.55 -10.55
C LEU A 146 29.37 -3.73 -9.37
N ASP A 147 29.42 -4.31 -8.16
CA ASP A 147 28.96 -3.63 -6.95
C ASP A 147 29.95 -2.55 -6.49
N GLY A 148 31.23 -2.73 -6.78
CA GLY A 148 32.32 -1.84 -6.40
C GLY A 148 32.51 -0.64 -7.33
N PHE A 149 31.92 -0.63 -8.54
CA PHE A 149 32.09 0.47 -9.50
C PHE A 149 31.66 1.83 -8.94
N SER A 150 30.57 1.88 -8.17
CA SER A 150 30.10 3.11 -7.53
C SER A 150 31.12 3.65 -6.51
N ILE A 151 31.72 2.76 -5.71
CA ILE A 151 32.77 3.10 -4.74
C ILE A 151 34.03 3.56 -5.47
N ARG A 152 34.44 2.84 -6.51
CA ARG A 152 35.61 3.15 -7.33
C ARG A 152 35.48 4.54 -7.96
N PHE A 153 34.30 4.86 -8.48
CA PHE A 153 34.00 6.20 -9.00
C PHE A 153 34.02 7.25 -7.88
N GLN A 154 33.34 7.02 -6.76
CA GLN A 154 33.20 8.00 -5.68
C GLN A 154 34.51 8.32 -4.97
N TYR A 155 35.31 7.30 -4.63
CA TYR A 155 36.48 7.45 -3.75
C TYR A 155 37.80 7.48 -4.50
N LEU A 156 37.89 6.79 -5.63
CA LEU A 156 39.09 6.82 -6.45
C LEU A 156 38.94 7.70 -7.69
N ASN A 157 37.77 8.30 -7.95
CA ASN A 157 37.50 9.14 -9.12
C ASN A 157 38.00 8.51 -10.44
N ILE A 158 37.67 7.21 -10.60
CA ILE A 158 37.93 6.44 -11.82
C ILE A 158 36.60 6.31 -12.57
N PRO A 159 36.45 6.94 -13.75
CA PRO A 159 35.23 6.83 -14.55
C PRO A 159 35.02 5.38 -15.01
N LEU A 160 33.75 4.98 -15.12
CA LEU A 160 33.39 3.70 -15.72
C LEU A 160 33.59 3.79 -17.25
N SER A 161 34.21 2.76 -17.82
CA SER A 161 34.23 2.56 -19.27
C SER A 161 32.84 2.24 -19.81
N GLU A 162 32.61 2.38 -21.12
CA GLU A 162 31.30 2.07 -21.74
C GLU A 162 30.80 0.66 -21.43
N ALA A 163 31.69 -0.34 -21.44
CA ALA A 163 31.33 -1.73 -21.10
C ALA A 163 30.93 -1.89 -19.62
N GLU A 164 31.60 -1.18 -18.71
CA GLU A 164 31.25 -1.18 -17.28
C GLU A 164 29.95 -0.43 -17.02
N GLN A 165 29.69 0.67 -17.74
CA GLN A 165 28.42 1.39 -17.69
C GLN A 165 27.27 0.50 -18.16
N ALA A 166 27.43 -0.20 -19.29
CA ALA A 166 26.43 -1.14 -19.79
C ALA A 166 26.14 -2.25 -18.77
N SER A 167 27.18 -2.80 -18.15
CA SER A 167 27.05 -3.84 -17.12
C SER A 167 26.36 -3.31 -15.85
N PHE A 168 26.65 -2.07 -15.44
CA PHE A 168 25.99 -1.40 -14.32
C PHE A 168 24.49 -1.22 -14.58
N PHE A 169 24.11 -0.68 -15.74
CA PHE A 169 22.69 -0.50 -16.08
C PHE A 169 21.97 -1.82 -16.28
N ALA A 170 22.61 -2.86 -16.82
CA ALA A 170 22.02 -4.19 -16.94
C ALA A 170 21.69 -4.83 -15.58
N LYS A 171 22.47 -4.52 -14.53
CA LYS A 171 22.24 -5.04 -13.17
C LYS A 171 21.26 -4.20 -12.36
N TRP A 172 21.39 -2.86 -12.41
CA TRP A 172 20.68 -1.95 -11.51
C TRP A 172 19.53 -1.19 -12.17
N GLY A 173 19.41 -1.22 -13.51
CA GLY A 173 18.37 -0.50 -14.24
C GLY A 173 16.97 -0.93 -13.82
N ASP A 174 16.74 -2.24 -13.72
CA ASP A 174 15.46 -2.81 -13.31
C ASP A 174 15.12 -2.48 -11.85
N ASP A 175 16.11 -2.52 -10.95
CA ASP A 175 15.93 -2.18 -9.53
C ASP A 175 15.54 -0.70 -9.35
N ILE A 176 16.20 0.21 -10.07
CA ILE A 176 15.87 1.65 -10.03
C ILE A 176 14.45 1.88 -10.56
N GLN A 177 14.10 1.29 -11.71
CA GLN A 177 12.76 1.39 -12.28
C GLN A 177 11.69 0.85 -11.32
N SER A 178 12.00 -0.27 -10.65
CA SER A 178 11.13 -0.89 -9.65
C SER A 178 10.91 0.01 -8.44
N VAL A 179 11.97 0.57 -7.86
CA VAL A 179 11.87 1.48 -6.70
C VAL A 179 11.08 2.74 -7.05
N ILE A 180 11.33 3.33 -8.23
CA ILE A 180 10.62 4.52 -8.70
C ILE A 180 9.14 4.22 -8.92
N SER A 181 8.82 3.16 -9.67
CA SER A 181 7.44 2.80 -9.99
C SER A 181 6.65 2.44 -8.74
N THR A 182 7.23 1.62 -7.86
CA THR A 182 6.60 1.21 -6.59
C THR A 182 6.44 2.41 -5.65
N GLY A 183 7.45 3.28 -5.60
CA GLY A 183 7.43 4.49 -4.79
C GLY A 183 6.31 5.44 -5.20
N PHE A 184 6.21 5.76 -6.50
CA PHE A 184 5.15 6.62 -7.01
C PHE A 184 3.77 6.01 -6.84
N GLN A 185 3.60 4.71 -7.10
CA GLN A 185 2.32 4.04 -6.88
C GLN A 185 1.88 4.09 -5.41
N LYS A 186 2.81 3.93 -4.47
CA LYS A 186 2.52 4.07 -3.03
C LYS A 186 2.12 5.49 -2.66
N ILE A 187 2.78 6.50 -3.23
CA ILE A 187 2.44 7.91 -3.02
C ILE A 187 1.03 8.19 -3.56
N GLU A 188 0.74 7.78 -4.80
CA GLU A 188 -0.56 7.97 -5.43
C GLU A 188 -1.69 7.31 -4.62
N ASN A 189 -1.50 6.05 -4.20
CA ASN A 189 -2.46 5.34 -3.36
C ASN A 189 -2.71 6.06 -2.01
N THR A 190 -1.65 6.60 -1.41
CA THR A 190 -1.74 7.35 -0.15
C THR A 190 -2.49 8.67 -0.35
N LEU A 191 -2.19 9.40 -1.42
CA LEU A 191 -2.86 10.65 -1.77
C LEU A 191 -4.35 10.42 -2.05
N ASN A 192 -4.69 9.40 -2.84
CA ASN A 192 -6.08 9.03 -3.13
C ASN A 192 -6.86 8.72 -1.83
N ARG A 193 -6.22 8.03 -0.88
CA ARG A 193 -6.83 7.73 0.43
C ARG A 193 -7.05 8.98 1.27
N ILE A 194 -6.08 9.90 1.31
CA ILE A 194 -6.20 11.16 2.05
C ILE A 194 -7.32 12.03 1.44
N LEU A 195 -7.32 12.20 0.12
CA LEU A 195 -8.34 12.95 -0.61
C LEU A 195 -9.74 12.38 -0.35
N PHE A 196 -9.88 11.05 -0.41
CA PHE A 196 -11.13 10.39 -0.09
C PHE A 196 -11.60 10.72 1.34
N PHE A 197 -10.75 10.59 2.37
CA PHE A 197 -11.18 10.88 3.75
C PHE A 197 -11.53 12.35 3.98
N GLN A 198 -10.87 13.27 3.26
CA GLN A 198 -11.22 14.69 3.29
C GLN A 198 -12.61 14.91 2.67
N GLU A 199 -12.83 14.47 1.43
CA GLU A 199 -14.11 14.63 0.71
C GLU A 199 -15.25 13.82 1.35
N ALA A 200 -14.94 12.68 2.01
CA ALA A 200 -15.95 11.87 2.69
C ALA A 200 -16.53 12.54 3.95
N SER A 201 -15.88 13.60 4.45
CA SER A 201 -16.41 14.40 5.56
C SER A 201 -17.51 15.36 5.11
N ASP A 202 -17.67 15.57 3.80
CA ASP A 202 -18.77 16.35 3.24
C ASP A 202 -20.11 15.60 3.37
N SER A 203 -21.21 16.35 3.35
CA SER A 203 -22.55 15.75 3.42
C SER A 203 -22.79 14.76 2.28
N LEU A 204 -23.44 13.65 2.60
CA LEU A 204 -23.92 12.71 1.60
C LEU A 204 -24.98 13.41 0.74
N ILE A 205 -24.78 13.38 -0.57
CA ILE A 205 -25.74 13.85 -1.57
C ILE A 205 -26.61 12.67 -1.98
N TYR A 206 -25.96 11.58 -2.41
CA TYR A 206 -26.63 10.34 -2.77
C TYR A 206 -25.77 9.12 -2.43
N LEU A 207 -26.45 7.99 -2.19
CA LEU A 207 -25.92 6.65 -2.13
C LEU A 207 -26.78 5.77 -3.05
N THR A 208 -26.17 5.21 -4.09
CA THR A 208 -26.87 4.44 -5.11
C THR A 208 -26.31 3.03 -5.19
N PHE A 209 -27.22 2.06 -5.19
CA PHE A 209 -26.91 0.68 -5.49
C PHE A 209 -27.47 0.37 -6.87
N SER A 210 -26.60 0.04 -7.81
CA SER A 210 -26.95 -0.33 -9.17
C SER A 210 -26.76 -1.83 -9.36
N PHE A 211 -27.85 -2.52 -9.66
CA PHE A 211 -27.89 -3.96 -9.85
C PHE A 211 -27.86 -4.24 -11.35
N GLU A 212 -26.68 -4.61 -11.86
CA GLU A 212 -26.44 -5.02 -13.24
C GLU A 212 -27.03 -6.42 -13.46
N LEU A 213 -27.81 -6.57 -14.52
CA LEU A 213 -28.40 -7.85 -14.91
C LEU A 213 -27.41 -8.66 -15.79
N ASP A 214 -27.60 -9.97 -15.85
CA ASP A 214 -26.75 -10.91 -16.60
C ASP A 214 -26.84 -10.75 -18.12
N LYS A 215 -27.98 -10.24 -18.61
CA LYS A 215 -28.20 -9.78 -19.96
C LYS A 215 -29.17 -8.60 -19.96
N GLU A 216 -29.40 -8.03 -21.13
CA GLU A 216 -30.51 -7.09 -21.34
C GLU A 216 -31.82 -7.90 -21.42
N TYR A 217 -32.84 -7.43 -20.70
CA TYR A 217 -34.16 -8.04 -20.65
C TYR A 217 -35.20 -7.08 -21.21
N ASP A 218 -36.18 -7.61 -21.92
CA ASP A 218 -37.41 -6.86 -22.16
C ASP A 218 -38.14 -6.62 -20.84
N ALA A 219 -38.77 -5.46 -20.71
CA ALA A 219 -39.47 -5.06 -19.49
C ALA A 219 -40.58 -6.03 -19.07
N GLU A 220 -41.16 -6.74 -20.04
CA GLU A 220 -42.17 -7.78 -19.84
C GLU A 220 -41.55 -9.06 -19.21
N GLU A 221 -40.28 -9.36 -19.48
CA GLU A 221 -39.55 -10.47 -18.84
C GLU A 221 -39.18 -10.17 -17.38
N ILE A 222 -39.08 -8.89 -17.01
CA ILE A 222 -38.92 -8.46 -15.62
C ILE A 222 -40.30 -8.41 -14.94
N GLY A 223 -41.29 -7.82 -15.61
CA GLY A 223 -42.63 -7.66 -15.08
C GLY A 223 -42.64 -6.85 -13.78
N HIS A 224 -43.41 -7.34 -12.80
CA HIS A 224 -43.45 -6.80 -11.44
C HIS A 224 -42.07 -6.94 -10.76
N PHE A 225 -41.61 -5.90 -10.07
CA PHE A 225 -40.32 -5.95 -9.39
C PHE A 225 -40.33 -5.18 -8.08
N ARG A 226 -39.51 -5.64 -7.14
CA ARG A 226 -39.32 -4.99 -5.87
C ARG A 226 -37.90 -5.20 -5.40
N LEU A 227 -37.23 -4.11 -5.09
CA LEU A 227 -35.83 -4.09 -4.77
C LEU A 227 -35.60 -3.07 -3.66
N PHE A 228 -35.15 -3.54 -2.51
CA PHE A 228 -34.88 -2.73 -1.34
C PHE A 228 -33.50 -3.07 -0.79
N CYS A 229 -32.93 -2.13 -0.02
CA CYS A 229 -31.74 -2.36 0.77
C CYS A 229 -32.00 -1.86 2.19
N SER A 230 -31.82 -2.76 3.15
CA SER A 230 -31.81 -2.42 4.56
C SER A 230 -30.37 -2.18 4.98
N MET A 231 -30.08 -1.03 5.56
CA MET A 231 -28.74 -0.63 5.98
C MET A 231 -28.75 -0.20 7.44
N HIS A 232 -27.78 -0.68 8.21
CA HIS A 232 -27.58 -0.34 9.62
C HIS A 232 -26.30 0.45 9.78
N LEU A 233 -26.40 1.60 10.46
CA LEU A 233 -25.26 2.40 10.82
C LEU A 233 -24.46 1.73 11.94
N LYS A 234 -23.13 1.88 11.95
CA LYS A 234 -22.28 1.35 13.02
C LYS A 234 -22.63 1.98 14.38
N GLU A 235 -23.01 3.24 14.36
CA GLU A 235 -23.45 4.00 15.53
C GLU A 235 -24.60 4.92 15.15
N LEU A 236 -25.35 5.39 16.15
CA LEU A 236 -26.43 6.35 15.96
C LEU A 236 -25.87 7.68 15.47
N LYS A 237 -26.33 8.13 14.30
CA LYS A 237 -25.96 9.44 13.72
C LYS A 237 -27.20 10.30 13.61
N HIS A 238 -27.23 11.45 14.27
CA HIS A 238 -28.41 12.33 14.29
C HIS A 238 -29.72 11.60 14.68
N LYS A 239 -29.62 10.65 15.63
CA LYS A 239 -30.70 9.73 16.06
C LYS A 239 -31.15 8.69 15.01
N ILE A 240 -30.53 8.66 13.83
CA ILE A 240 -30.76 7.66 12.79
C ILE A 240 -29.96 6.40 13.14
N PHE A 241 -30.64 5.25 13.15
CA PHE A 241 -30.05 3.93 13.40
C PHE A 241 -29.95 3.08 12.14
N SER A 242 -31.00 3.09 11.32
CA SER A 242 -31.05 2.34 10.09
C SER A 242 -31.70 3.13 8.97
N ILE A 243 -31.35 2.78 7.75
CA ILE A 243 -31.87 3.37 6.52
C ILE A 243 -32.47 2.22 5.72
N LEU A 244 -33.68 2.41 5.21
CA LEU A 244 -34.32 1.52 4.27
C LEU A 244 -34.59 2.32 3.02
N PHE A 245 -34.18 1.83 1.86
CA PHE A 245 -34.49 2.50 0.59
C PHE A 245 -34.63 1.47 -0.50
N GLY A 246 -35.43 1.78 -1.51
CA GLY A 246 -35.73 0.82 -2.56
C GLY A 246 -36.47 1.42 -3.74
N SER A 247 -36.64 0.59 -4.76
CA SER A 247 -37.45 0.83 -5.92
C SER A 247 -38.37 -0.35 -6.22
N PHE A 248 -39.51 -0.05 -6.79
CA PHE A 248 -40.56 -1.00 -7.10
C PHE A 248 -41.46 -0.43 -8.20
N ASP A 249 -42.31 -1.26 -8.79
CA ASP A 249 -43.33 -0.82 -9.73
C ASP A 249 -44.59 -0.30 -9.02
N ARG A 250 -45.24 0.66 -9.69
CA ARG A 250 -46.40 1.46 -9.27
C ARG A 250 -46.13 2.55 -8.22
N THR A 251 -46.53 3.77 -8.56
CA THR A 251 -46.37 5.01 -7.79
C THR A 251 -47.50 5.23 -6.78
N ASP A 252 -48.64 4.56 -6.98
CA ASP A 252 -49.83 4.70 -6.13
C ASP A 252 -49.65 4.20 -4.69
N ARG A 253 -48.49 3.62 -4.36
CA ARG A 253 -48.15 3.11 -3.03
C ARG A 253 -47.61 4.16 -2.07
N ILE A 254 -47.21 5.34 -2.56
CA ILE A 254 -46.62 6.39 -1.72
C ILE A 254 -47.35 7.71 -1.99
N GLY A 255 -48.09 8.19 -0.98
CA GLY A 255 -48.83 9.46 -1.05
C GLY A 255 -50.20 9.36 -1.75
N GLU A 256 -50.88 10.50 -1.89
CA GLU A 256 -52.15 10.59 -2.64
C GLU A 256 -51.87 10.48 -4.14
N SER A 257 -52.33 9.39 -4.76
CA SER A 257 -52.20 9.16 -6.20
C SER A 257 -53.05 10.16 -6.99
N PHE A 258 -52.44 10.85 -7.95
CA PHE A 258 -53.16 11.54 -9.01
C PHE A 258 -53.64 10.50 -10.03
N MET A 259 -54.87 10.00 -9.82
CA MET A 259 -55.80 9.54 -10.86
C MET A 259 -55.18 8.81 -12.07
N VAL A 260 -54.86 7.51 -11.95
CA VAL A 260 -55.05 6.43 -12.97
C VAL A 260 -54.73 5.11 -12.24
N GLU A 261 -55.50 4.04 -12.45
CA GLU A 261 -55.08 2.67 -12.07
C GLU A 261 -53.74 2.34 -12.76
N GLU A 262 -52.63 2.50 -12.05
CA GLU A 262 -51.33 2.18 -12.61
C GLU A 262 -51.14 0.67 -12.77
N LYS A 263 -50.80 0.26 -13.98
CA LYS A 263 -50.51 -1.14 -14.31
C LYS A 263 -49.20 -1.56 -13.65
N ALA A 264 -49.20 -2.74 -13.04
CA ALA A 264 -47.99 -3.34 -12.47
C ALA A 264 -46.95 -3.65 -13.56
N GLY A 265 -45.69 -3.50 -13.21
CA GLY A 265 -44.53 -3.84 -14.03
C GLY A 265 -43.61 -2.66 -14.38
N ILE A 266 -42.32 -2.95 -14.51
CA ILE A 266 -41.26 -1.94 -14.78
C ILE A 266 -41.47 -1.17 -16.10
N LYS A 267 -42.24 -1.73 -17.04
CA LYS A 267 -42.63 -1.07 -18.30
C LYS A 267 -43.49 0.17 -18.08
N HIS A 268 -44.30 0.17 -17.02
CA HIS A 268 -45.34 1.19 -16.82
C HIS A 268 -44.90 2.30 -15.85
N GLY A 269 -43.94 2.03 -14.97
CA GLY A 269 -43.40 3.04 -14.07
C GLY A 269 -42.41 2.45 -13.09
N ILE A 270 -41.51 3.31 -12.60
CA ILE A 270 -40.56 2.98 -11.54
C ILE A 270 -40.80 3.97 -10.41
N SER A 271 -40.99 3.46 -9.21
CA SER A 271 -41.15 4.26 -8.00
C SER A 271 -40.03 3.95 -7.03
N GLY A 272 -39.66 4.94 -6.23
CA GLY A 272 -38.66 4.81 -5.19
C GLY A 272 -39.14 5.41 -3.89
N ALA A 273 -38.68 4.84 -2.78
CA ALA A 273 -38.83 5.47 -1.47
C ALA A 273 -37.65 5.16 -0.56
N GLN A 274 -37.52 6.04 0.42
CA GLN A 274 -36.49 6.00 1.44
C GLN A 274 -37.09 6.35 2.81
N TRP A 275 -36.69 5.58 3.81
CA TRP A 275 -37.07 5.73 5.20
C TRP A 275 -35.85 5.73 6.09
N GLU A 276 -35.93 6.51 7.16
CA GLU A 276 -34.95 6.49 8.23
C GLU A 276 -35.61 5.98 9.49
N GLN A 277 -34.89 5.10 10.19
CA GLN A 277 -35.34 4.56 11.45
C GLN A 277 -34.72 5.37 12.59
N TYR A 278 -35.57 6.11 13.29
CA TYR A 278 -35.16 6.96 14.40
C TYR A 278 -35.32 6.25 15.74
N LEU A 279 -34.39 6.52 16.67
CA LEU A 279 -34.60 6.19 18.08
C LEU A 279 -35.63 7.17 18.67
N SER A 280 -36.74 6.63 19.19
CA SER A 280 -37.76 7.43 19.89
C SER A 280 -37.20 8.15 21.12
N GLU A 281 -37.85 9.23 21.53
CA GLU A 281 -37.43 10.03 22.69
C GLU A 281 -37.44 9.22 23.99
N ASP A 282 -38.38 8.27 24.11
CA ASP A 282 -38.47 7.33 25.22
C ASP A 282 -37.41 6.22 25.18
N LYS A 283 -36.56 6.18 24.14
CA LYS A 283 -35.47 5.21 23.91
C LYS A 283 -35.87 3.73 23.85
N GLU A 284 -37.16 3.42 23.86
CA GLU A 284 -37.64 2.03 23.90
C GLU A 284 -38.02 1.46 22.52
N LYS A 285 -38.25 2.31 21.52
CA LYS A 285 -38.73 1.88 20.20
C LYS A 285 -38.02 2.58 19.04
N PHE A 286 -37.87 1.85 17.95
CA PHE A 286 -37.37 2.34 16.67
C PHE A 286 -38.51 2.43 15.67
N GLN A 287 -38.72 3.60 15.07
CA GLN A 287 -39.80 3.84 14.12
C GLN A 287 -39.26 4.36 12.78
N TYR A 288 -39.80 3.86 11.68
CA TYR A 288 -39.47 4.35 10.34
C TYR A 288 -40.29 5.59 10.02
N SER A 289 -39.60 6.62 9.55
CA SER A 289 -40.20 7.83 8.99
C SER A 289 -39.88 7.89 7.50
N LEU A 290 -40.88 8.11 6.66
CA LEU A 290 -40.68 8.35 5.23
C LEU A 290 -40.00 9.72 5.07
N ILE A 291 -38.84 9.72 4.41
CA ILE A 291 -38.04 10.95 4.22
C ILE A 291 -37.99 11.42 2.77
N GLY A 292 -38.44 10.57 1.83
CA GLY A 292 -38.53 10.95 0.44
C GLY A 292 -39.04 9.82 -0.43
N SER A 293 -39.54 10.20 -1.60
CA SER A 293 -40.03 9.32 -2.64
C SER A 293 -39.68 9.87 -4.01
N SER A 294 -39.61 9.00 -4.99
CA SER A 294 -39.38 9.35 -6.39
C SER A 294 -40.32 8.58 -7.30
N ALA A 295 -40.63 9.17 -8.44
CA ALA A 295 -41.36 8.54 -9.53
C ALA A 295 -40.54 8.73 -10.81
N GLY A 296 -40.51 7.69 -11.64
CA GLY A 296 -39.79 7.64 -12.90
C GLY A 296 -40.62 6.95 -13.97
N VAL A 297 -40.32 7.30 -15.22
CA VAL A 297 -40.95 6.67 -16.39
C VAL A 297 -40.48 5.22 -16.48
N GLY A 298 -41.37 4.33 -16.91
CA GLY A 298 -41.02 2.94 -17.19
C GLY A 298 -39.99 2.80 -18.30
N MET A 299 -39.46 1.60 -18.46
CA MET A 299 -38.41 1.28 -19.44
C MET A 299 -38.87 0.12 -20.31
N ASP A 300 -38.46 0.08 -21.59
CA ASP A 300 -38.73 -1.06 -22.48
C ASP A 300 -37.65 -2.14 -22.39
N ILE A 301 -36.38 -1.72 -22.26
CA ILE A 301 -35.22 -2.62 -22.13
C ILE A 301 -34.52 -2.32 -20.81
N VAL A 302 -34.27 -3.38 -20.02
CA VAL A 302 -33.71 -3.30 -18.68
C VAL A 302 -32.35 -3.97 -18.65
N LYS A 303 -31.30 -3.16 -18.46
CA LYS A 303 -29.91 -3.61 -18.27
C LYS A 303 -29.49 -3.62 -16.80
N SER A 304 -30.03 -2.68 -16.03
CA SER A 304 -29.74 -2.52 -14.61
C SER A 304 -30.91 -1.86 -13.91
N ILE A 305 -31.12 -2.22 -12.64
CA ILE A 305 -32.11 -1.56 -11.77
C ILE A 305 -31.35 -0.90 -10.63
N SER A 306 -31.68 0.35 -10.31
CA SER A 306 -31.00 1.09 -9.25
C SER A 306 -31.96 1.47 -8.12
N ILE A 307 -31.40 1.55 -6.91
CA ILE A 307 -32.05 2.11 -5.72
C ILE A 307 -31.14 3.18 -5.16
N THR A 308 -31.72 4.28 -4.72
CA THR A 308 -30.97 5.45 -4.27
C THR A 308 -31.53 5.97 -2.96
N TYR A 309 -30.64 6.23 -2.01
CA TYR A 309 -30.89 7.09 -0.86
C TYR A 309 -30.29 8.46 -1.17
N SER A 310 -31.09 9.52 -1.14
CA SER A 310 -30.70 10.89 -1.50
C SER A 310 -31.16 11.89 -0.45
N LYS A 311 -30.29 12.85 -0.16
CA LYS A 311 -30.55 14.02 0.69
C LYS A 311 -30.19 15.32 -0.04
N ASP A 312 -30.25 15.27 -1.37
CA ASP A 312 -29.92 16.40 -2.24
C ASP A 312 -31.04 17.45 -2.27
N ASP A 313 -31.16 18.20 -1.18
CA ASP A 313 -32.06 19.34 -1.07
C ASP A 313 -31.31 20.64 -1.33
N PHE A 314 -31.93 21.53 -2.12
CA PHE A 314 -31.40 22.87 -2.41
C PHE A 314 -31.17 23.69 -1.11
N VAL A 315 -32.02 23.50 -0.10
CA VAL A 315 -31.85 24.07 1.25
C VAL A 315 -31.80 22.93 2.26
N ARG A 316 -30.65 22.78 2.94
CA ARG A 316 -30.45 21.74 3.95
C ARG A 316 -30.91 22.24 5.32
N ILE A 317 -32.12 21.87 5.71
CA ILE A 317 -32.74 22.28 6.98
C ILE A 317 -32.48 21.25 8.11
N SER A 318 -32.19 20.00 7.76
CA SER A 318 -31.94 18.91 8.71
C SER A 318 -30.49 18.41 8.68
N PRO A 319 -29.96 17.85 9.78
CA PRO A 319 -28.62 17.29 9.79
C PRO A 319 -28.54 16.08 8.86
N ASN A 320 -27.59 16.12 7.93
CA ASN A 320 -27.35 15.04 6.96
C ASN A 320 -26.20 14.15 7.40
N LEU A 321 -26.32 12.86 7.11
CA LEU A 321 -25.19 11.94 7.16
C LEU A 321 -24.11 12.42 6.20
N ASN A 322 -22.85 12.27 6.59
CA ASN A 322 -21.73 12.42 5.66
C ASN A 322 -21.37 11.07 5.05
N LEU A 323 -20.54 11.05 4.02
CA LEU A 323 -20.12 9.79 3.40
C LEU A 323 -19.32 8.92 4.38
N LYS A 324 -18.53 9.52 5.27
CA LYS A 324 -17.75 8.82 6.30
C LYS A 324 -18.63 8.08 7.32
N ASP A 325 -19.86 8.51 7.55
CA ASP A 325 -20.82 7.81 8.42
C ASP A 325 -21.24 6.44 7.85
N PHE A 326 -20.99 6.19 6.56
CA PHE A 326 -21.18 4.89 5.92
C PHE A 326 -20.01 3.91 6.11
N ASP A 327 -18.93 4.35 6.76
CA ASP A 327 -17.86 3.45 7.16
C ASP A 327 -18.40 2.39 8.14
N GLU A 328 -18.00 1.15 7.91
CA GLU A 328 -18.38 -0.01 8.72
C GLU A 328 -19.89 -0.31 8.76
N THR A 329 -20.67 0.26 7.84
CA THR A 329 -22.11 0.00 7.76
C THR A 329 -22.41 -1.39 7.21
N MET A 330 -23.41 -2.03 7.79
CA MET A 330 -23.91 -3.32 7.31
C MET A 330 -25.13 -3.11 6.45
N TYR A 331 -25.23 -3.84 5.33
CA TYR A 331 -26.37 -3.73 4.45
C TYR A 331 -26.80 -5.06 3.87
N LEU A 332 -28.08 -5.13 3.51
CA LEU A 332 -28.72 -6.35 3.02
C LEU A 332 -29.75 -6.01 1.93
N PRO A 333 -29.45 -6.35 0.66
CA PRO A 333 -30.43 -6.27 -0.42
C PRO A 333 -31.55 -7.29 -0.22
N ILE A 334 -32.80 -6.84 -0.38
CA ILE A 334 -34.04 -7.60 -0.23
C ILE A 334 -34.87 -7.37 -1.48
N LEU A 335 -35.25 -8.43 -2.17
CA LEU A 335 -35.90 -8.34 -3.48
C LEU A 335 -36.75 -9.57 -3.80
N ASN A 336 -37.51 -9.54 -4.88
CA ASN A 336 -38.24 -10.71 -5.36
C ASN A 336 -37.31 -11.77 -5.99
N LYS A 337 -37.71 -13.04 -5.87
CA LYS A 337 -36.90 -14.20 -6.25
C LYS A 337 -36.57 -14.23 -7.74
N SER A 338 -37.49 -13.84 -8.62
CA SER A 338 -37.22 -13.81 -10.06
C SER A 338 -36.13 -12.81 -10.43
N LEU A 339 -36.18 -11.60 -9.88
CA LEU A 339 -35.17 -10.56 -10.09
C LEU A 339 -33.81 -10.97 -9.53
N ALA A 340 -33.77 -11.58 -8.34
CA ALA A 340 -32.51 -12.01 -7.70
C ALA A 340 -31.66 -12.95 -8.56
N LYS A 341 -32.31 -13.81 -9.36
CA LYS A 341 -31.61 -14.74 -10.24
C LYS A 341 -30.88 -14.02 -11.37
N LYS A 342 -31.47 -12.94 -11.89
CA LYS A 342 -30.98 -12.17 -13.04
C LYS A 342 -29.80 -11.24 -12.71
N ILE A 343 -29.50 -11.00 -11.44
CA ILE A 343 -28.40 -10.10 -11.04
C ILE A 343 -27.04 -10.75 -11.32
N LYS A 344 -26.17 -10.01 -11.99
CA LYS A 344 -24.78 -10.35 -12.29
C LYS A 344 -23.79 -9.64 -11.37
N THR A 345 -23.97 -8.33 -11.18
CA THR A 345 -23.07 -7.50 -10.37
C THR A 345 -23.87 -6.45 -9.62
N ILE A 346 -23.45 -6.13 -8.40
CA ILE A 346 -23.99 -5.01 -7.61
C ILE A 346 -22.89 -3.97 -7.50
N HIS A 347 -23.15 -2.76 -7.98
CA HIS A 347 -22.24 -1.63 -7.90
C HIS A 347 -22.78 -0.62 -6.89
N ILE A 348 -21.93 -0.13 -6.00
CA ILE A 348 -22.31 0.83 -4.96
C ILE A 348 -21.54 2.12 -5.18
N TYR A 349 -22.28 3.22 -5.29
CA TYR A 349 -21.74 4.54 -5.58
C TYR A 349 -22.23 5.57 -4.57
N ALA A 350 -21.39 6.53 -4.20
CA ALA A 350 -21.80 7.69 -3.42
C ALA A 350 -20.94 8.90 -3.74
N ASN A 351 -21.55 10.09 -3.87
CA ASN A 351 -20.86 11.37 -4.08
C ASN A 351 -19.72 11.32 -5.13
N GLY A 352 -19.90 10.61 -6.25
CA GLY A 352 -18.90 10.48 -7.31
C GLY A 352 -17.78 9.45 -7.06
N TYR A 353 -17.91 8.61 -6.03
CA TYR A 353 -17.04 7.48 -5.74
C TYR A 353 -17.74 6.14 -5.98
N LYS A 354 -17.00 5.16 -6.50
CA LYS A 354 -17.37 3.74 -6.43
C LYS A 354 -16.87 3.18 -5.11
N LEU A 355 -17.79 2.88 -4.21
CA LEU A 355 -17.50 2.36 -2.87
C LEU A 355 -17.19 0.87 -2.90
N GLN A 356 -17.98 0.11 -3.66
CA GLN A 356 -17.86 -1.34 -3.71
C GLN A 356 -18.44 -1.92 -5.00
N GLU A 357 -17.91 -3.06 -5.41
CA GLU A 357 -18.40 -3.90 -6.49
C GLU A 357 -18.51 -5.32 -5.96
N ILE A 358 -19.64 -5.99 -6.23
CA ILE A 358 -19.92 -7.34 -5.77
C ILE A 358 -20.35 -8.17 -6.96
N HIS A 359 -19.58 -9.19 -7.32
CA HIS A 359 -19.92 -10.07 -8.43
C HIS A 359 -20.79 -11.23 -7.96
N LYS A 360 -21.48 -11.89 -8.91
CA LYS A 360 -22.28 -13.09 -8.66
C LYS A 360 -21.53 -14.20 -7.92
N SER A 361 -20.20 -14.29 -8.10
CA SER A 361 -19.33 -15.24 -7.38
C SER A 361 -19.24 -14.97 -5.88
N ASP A 362 -19.52 -13.74 -5.45
CA ASP A 362 -19.24 -13.28 -4.08
C ASP A 362 -20.47 -13.36 -3.17
N PHE A 363 -21.63 -13.69 -3.74
CA PHE A 363 -22.90 -13.73 -3.02
C PHE A 363 -23.76 -14.94 -3.37
N ASN A 364 -24.65 -15.29 -2.46
CA ASN A 364 -25.70 -16.26 -2.66
C ASN A 364 -27.09 -15.63 -2.46
N ILE A 365 -28.11 -16.32 -2.95
CA ILE A 365 -29.50 -15.96 -2.75
C ILE A 365 -30.03 -16.81 -1.59
N ASP A 366 -30.40 -16.14 -0.51
CA ASP A 366 -31.00 -16.74 0.67
C ASP A 366 -32.51 -16.85 0.46
N TYR A 367 -32.99 -18.10 0.44
CA TYR A 367 -34.39 -18.49 0.24
C TYR A 367 -35.13 -18.77 1.55
N ASP A 368 -34.50 -18.61 2.71
CA ASP A 368 -35.12 -18.88 3.99
C ASP A 368 -36.24 -17.88 4.27
N SER A 369 -37.34 -18.35 4.85
CA SER A 369 -38.46 -17.49 5.21
C SER A 369 -38.05 -16.45 6.26
N PHE A 370 -38.45 -15.20 6.06
CA PHE A 370 -38.20 -14.12 7.02
C PHE A 370 -39.33 -13.10 7.03
N LYS A 371 -39.44 -12.37 8.14
CA LYS A 371 -40.39 -11.26 8.26
C LYS A 371 -39.81 -10.01 7.60
N VAL A 372 -40.40 -9.62 6.48
CA VAL A 372 -40.06 -8.37 5.78
C VAL A 372 -40.61 -7.19 6.59
N LYS A 373 -39.75 -6.25 6.94
CA LYS A 373 -40.11 -5.02 7.68
C LYS A 373 -40.07 -3.80 6.76
N ILE A 374 -40.76 -3.87 5.63
CA ILE A 374 -40.87 -2.76 4.67
C ILE A 374 -42.21 -2.05 4.94
N PRO A 375 -42.25 -0.72 5.14
CA PRO A 375 -43.48 0.04 5.39
C PRO A 375 -44.37 0.23 4.13
N ILE A 376 -44.48 -0.80 3.29
CA ILE A 376 -45.29 -0.80 2.06
C ILE A 376 -46.06 -2.11 1.97
N GLU A 377 -47.33 -2.01 1.57
CA GLU A 377 -48.19 -3.15 1.31
C GLU A 377 -48.10 -3.62 -0.15
N PHE A 378 -48.00 -4.94 -0.33
CA PHE A 378 -47.98 -5.60 -1.63
C PHE A 378 -49.18 -6.54 -1.73
N SER A 379 -49.77 -6.65 -2.93
CA SER A 379 -50.92 -7.50 -3.17
C SER A 379 -50.54 -8.99 -3.10
N SER A 380 -51.51 -9.86 -2.85
CA SER A 380 -51.29 -11.31 -2.80
C SER A 380 -50.70 -11.89 -4.09
N ASN A 381 -51.02 -11.30 -5.25
CA ASN A 381 -50.48 -11.71 -6.54
C ASN A 381 -48.98 -11.40 -6.64
N GLU A 382 -48.58 -10.20 -6.22
CA GLU A 382 -47.17 -9.76 -6.20
C GLU A 382 -46.33 -10.54 -5.18
N LEU A 383 -46.96 -11.00 -4.10
CA LEU A 383 -46.30 -11.83 -3.08
C LEU A 383 -46.07 -13.29 -3.53
N GLN A 384 -46.66 -13.73 -4.66
CA GLN A 384 -46.37 -15.06 -5.22
C GLN A 384 -44.89 -15.23 -5.57
N ASP A 385 -44.25 -14.18 -6.10
CA ASP A 385 -42.80 -14.16 -6.30
C ASP A 385 -42.08 -13.81 -4.99
N SER A 386 -41.84 -14.82 -4.17
CA SER A 386 -41.40 -14.68 -2.77
C SER A 386 -40.20 -13.75 -2.58
N TRP A 387 -40.17 -13.09 -1.42
CA TRP A 387 -39.02 -12.30 -0.99
C TRP A 387 -37.79 -13.17 -0.76
N VAL A 388 -36.63 -12.67 -1.18
CA VAL A 388 -35.32 -13.26 -0.93
C VAL A 388 -34.32 -12.20 -0.49
N ARG A 389 -33.21 -12.64 0.08
CA ARG A 389 -32.09 -11.78 0.48
C ARG A 389 -30.86 -12.13 -0.35
N ILE A 390 -30.07 -11.13 -0.71
CA ILE A 390 -28.73 -11.39 -1.24
C ILE A 390 -27.74 -11.28 -0.08
N ARG A 391 -26.95 -12.33 0.14
CA ARG A 391 -25.96 -12.38 1.22
C ARG A 391 -24.56 -12.69 0.68
N PRO A 392 -23.50 -12.17 1.32
CA PRO A 392 -22.15 -12.60 0.99
C PRO A 392 -21.96 -14.08 1.34
N ASN A 393 -21.04 -14.76 0.65
CA ASN A 393 -20.80 -16.19 0.89
C ASN A 393 -20.25 -16.52 2.29
N SER A 394 -19.56 -15.59 2.93
CA SER A 394 -18.82 -15.81 4.18
C SER A 394 -19.40 -15.07 5.39
N ALA A 395 -20.53 -14.37 5.25
CA ALA A 395 -21.10 -13.57 6.33
C ALA A 395 -22.63 -13.43 6.23
N SER A 396 -23.24 -12.88 7.29
CA SER A 396 -24.70 -12.70 7.34
C SER A 396 -25.23 -11.51 6.55
N ALA A 397 -24.40 -10.47 6.37
CA ALA A 397 -24.73 -9.23 5.65
C ALA A 397 -23.46 -8.67 5.02
N PHE A 398 -23.60 -7.83 3.99
CA PHE A 398 -22.46 -7.11 3.44
C PHE A 398 -22.04 -5.97 4.36
N LYS A 399 -20.81 -5.50 4.16
CA LYS A 399 -20.22 -4.43 4.95
C LYS A 399 -19.46 -3.46 4.04
N ILE A 400 -19.69 -2.17 4.20
CA ILE A 400 -18.83 -1.12 3.65
C ILE A 400 -17.70 -0.89 4.65
N SER A 401 -16.45 -0.90 4.22
CA SER A 401 -15.27 -0.65 5.09
C SER A 401 -14.26 0.20 4.33
N PHE A 402 -14.12 1.46 4.74
CA PHE A 402 -13.12 2.37 4.20
C PHE A 402 -11.73 2.11 4.81
N PHE A 403 -11.68 1.38 5.93
CA PHE A 403 -10.42 0.86 6.46
C PHE A 403 -9.78 -0.12 5.47
N ASP A 404 -10.54 -1.13 5.04
CA ASP A 404 -10.05 -2.23 4.20
C ASP A 404 -9.89 -1.84 2.72
N LYS A 405 -10.75 -0.94 2.22
CA LYS A 405 -10.79 -0.57 0.80
C LYS A 405 -10.91 0.95 0.67
N THR A 406 -10.02 1.56 -0.11
CA THR A 406 -10.16 2.96 -0.50
C THR A 406 -11.11 3.05 -1.70
N PRO A 407 -12.26 3.77 -1.60
CA PRO A 407 -13.16 3.97 -2.72
C PRO A 407 -12.48 4.64 -3.92
N LYS A 408 -12.90 4.27 -5.13
CA LYS A 408 -12.34 4.81 -6.36
C LYS A 408 -13.14 6.02 -6.83
N ARG A 409 -12.48 7.16 -7.02
CA ARG A 409 -13.10 8.35 -7.63
C ARG A 409 -13.48 8.05 -9.07
N MET A 410 -14.72 8.38 -9.46
CA MET A 410 -15.25 8.10 -10.80
C MET A 410 -14.88 9.16 -11.83
N TYR A 411 -14.64 10.39 -11.38
CA TYR A 411 -14.35 11.54 -12.25
C TYR A 411 -13.14 12.30 -11.75
N LEU A 412 -12.23 12.64 -12.67
CA LEU A 412 -11.11 13.53 -12.37
C LEU A 412 -11.58 14.98 -12.50
N PRO A 413 -11.28 15.84 -11.51
CA PRO A 413 -11.59 17.27 -11.62
C PRO A 413 -10.80 17.87 -12.79
N LYS A 414 -11.45 18.70 -13.59
CA LYS A 414 -10.77 19.49 -14.61
C LYS A 414 -10.03 20.64 -13.92
N GLN A 415 -8.74 20.78 -14.19
CA GLN A 415 -8.02 21.98 -13.78
C GLN A 415 -8.50 23.15 -14.63
N ILE A 416 -8.82 24.26 -13.96
CA ILE A 416 -9.09 25.52 -14.65
C ILE A 416 -7.71 26.10 -14.94
N ASN A 417 -7.34 26.13 -16.22
CA ASN A 417 -6.12 26.81 -16.65
C ASN A 417 -6.31 28.32 -16.43
N ALA A 418 -5.30 28.96 -15.86
CA ALA A 418 -5.20 30.40 -15.92
C ALA A 418 -4.78 30.76 -17.35
N ASP A 419 -5.74 30.87 -18.26
CA ASP A 419 -5.52 31.58 -19.51
C ASP A 419 -5.41 33.06 -19.13
N LEU A 420 -4.20 33.47 -18.76
CA LEU A 420 -3.82 34.87 -18.80
C LEU A 420 -3.62 35.18 -20.28
N ASP A 421 -4.62 35.78 -20.91
CA ASP A 421 -4.49 36.45 -22.20
C ASP A 421 -3.28 37.39 -22.12
N THR A 422 -2.15 36.96 -22.70
CA THR A 422 -0.98 37.81 -22.99
C THR A 422 -1.11 38.45 -24.35
#